data_AF-A0A1V2PEN6-F1
#
_entry.id   AF-A0A1V2PEN6-F1
#
_cell.length_a   1.000
_cell.length_b   1.000
_cell.length_c   1.000
_cell.angle_alpha   90.00
_cell.angle_beta   90.00
_cell.angle_gamma   90.00
#
_symmetry.space_group_name_H-M   'P 1'
#
loop_
_entity.id
_entity.type
_entity.pdbx_description
1 polymer ?
#
loop_
_entity_poly.entity_id
_entity_poly.type
_entity_poly.pdbx_seq_one_letter_code
_entity_poly.pdbx_strand_id
1 'polypeptide(L)' 'MWPPPAGLPIRPPYRDYLGQPSYEVCPRCGFEFGNDDDPGTAPPVSFYQYRAEWEAKGRPWFDKSVMQE' A
#
# COMPACT_ATOMS: atom_id res chain seq x y z
N MET A 1 10.20 -5.06 -14.85
CA MET A 1 11.42 -5.77 -14.41
C MET A 1 11.60 -5.39 -12.95
N TRP A 2 11.40 -6.33 -12.03
CA TRP A 2 11.57 -6.12 -10.58
C TRP A 2 12.93 -6.71 -10.16
N PRO A 3 13.67 -6.08 -9.23
CA PRO A 3 13.34 -4.84 -8.51
C PRO A 3 13.58 -3.55 -9.32
N PRO A 4 12.92 -2.43 -8.98
CA PRO A 4 13.18 -1.13 -9.58
C PRO A 4 14.62 -0.63 -9.28
N PRO A 5 15.19 0.25 -10.12
CA PRO A 5 16.51 0.84 -9.91
C PRO A 5 16.63 1.55 -8.56
N ALA A 6 17.80 1.40 -7.90
CA ALA A 6 18.08 2.07 -6.65
C ALA A 6 18.05 3.60 -6.79
N GLY A 7 17.48 4.29 -5.79
CA GLY A 7 17.39 5.75 -5.77
C GLY A 7 16.24 6.35 -6.59
N LEU A 8 15.40 5.52 -7.23
CA LEU A 8 14.21 6.02 -7.92
C LEU A 8 13.18 6.52 -6.90
N PRO A 9 12.71 7.78 -6.97
CA PRO A 9 11.65 8.27 -6.10
C PRO A 9 10.30 7.71 -6.57
N ILE A 10 9.96 6.51 -6.10
CA ILE A 10 8.72 5.81 -6.44
C ILE A 10 7.54 6.52 -5.75
N ARG A 11 6.53 6.90 -6.55
CA ARG A 11 5.30 7.55 -6.08
C ARG A 11 4.08 6.82 -6.66
N PRO A 12 2.91 6.92 -6.00
CA PRO A 12 1.66 6.47 -6.59
C PRO A 12 1.36 7.16 -7.93
N PRO A 13 0.75 6.48 -8.92
CA PRO A 13 0.37 5.06 -8.86
C PRO A 13 1.59 4.16 -9.05
N TYR A 14 1.73 3.15 -8.19
CA TYR A 14 2.94 2.33 -8.18
C TYR A 14 3.03 1.40 -9.39
N ARG A 15 1.93 1.22 -10.13
CA ARG A 15 1.92 0.44 -11.37
C ARG A 15 2.92 0.92 -12.41
N ASP A 16 3.21 2.21 -12.41
CA ASP A 16 4.14 2.85 -13.34
C ASP A 16 5.61 2.41 -13.08
N TYR A 17 5.89 1.87 -11.89
CA TYR A 17 7.24 1.50 -11.46
C TYR A 17 7.38 0.02 -11.09
N LEU A 18 6.33 -0.58 -10.50
CA LEU A 18 6.37 -1.90 -9.87
C LEU A 18 5.62 -2.97 -10.68
N GLY A 19 4.87 -2.58 -11.71
CA GLY A 19 4.08 -3.50 -12.53
C GLY A 19 2.59 -3.50 -12.16
N GLN A 20 1.81 -4.37 -12.81
CA GLN A 20 0.35 -4.38 -12.65
C GLN A 20 -0.09 -4.59 -11.19
N PRO A 21 -1.20 -3.95 -10.77
CA PRO A 21 -1.74 -4.12 -9.43
C PRO A 21 -2.13 -5.57 -9.15
N SER A 22 -1.90 -6.03 -7.93
CA SER A 22 -2.38 -7.34 -7.48
C SER A 22 -3.83 -7.30 -7.00
N TYR A 23 -4.34 -6.11 -6.62
CA TYR A 23 -5.62 -5.93 -5.93
C TYR A 23 -5.72 -6.74 -4.62
N GLU A 24 -4.58 -7.14 -4.07
CA GLU A 24 -4.52 -7.78 -2.77
C GLU A 24 -4.58 -6.72 -1.67
N VAL A 25 -5.34 -7.03 -0.63
CA VAL A 25 -5.41 -6.23 0.59
C VAL A 25 -4.45 -6.83 1.61
N CYS A 26 -3.54 -6.02 2.16
CA CYS A 26 -2.65 -6.48 3.22
C CYS A 26 -3.47 -6.84 4.47
N PRO A 27 -3.44 -8.11 4.96
CA PRO A 27 -4.23 -8.50 6.13
C PRO A 27 -3.80 -7.78 7.41
N ARG A 28 -2.55 -7.30 7.47
CA ARG A 28 -2.01 -6.64 8.66
C ARG A 28 -2.48 -5.20 8.78
N CYS A 29 -2.28 -4.40 7.74
CA CYS A 29 -2.52 -2.95 7.79
C CYS A 29 -3.74 -2.49 6.98
N GLY A 30 -4.22 -3.29 6.02
CA GLY A 30 -5.39 -2.99 5.20
C GLY A 30 -5.10 -2.24 3.90
N PHE A 31 -3.82 -2.00 3.56
CA PHE A 31 -3.47 -1.34 2.30
C PHE A 31 -3.80 -2.24 1.11
N GLU A 32 -4.48 -1.69 0.09
CA GLU A 32 -4.82 -2.38 -1.15
C GLU A 32 -4.00 -1.86 -2.34
N PHE A 33 -3.14 -2.71 -2.89
CA PHE A 33 -2.32 -2.35 -4.05
C PHE A 33 -3.15 -2.32 -5.34
N GLY A 34 -3.29 -1.13 -5.93
CA GLY A 34 -4.09 -0.85 -7.12
C GLY A 34 -5.35 -0.04 -6.87
N ASN A 35 -5.82 0.04 -5.62
CA ASN A 35 -6.99 0.85 -5.25
C ASN A 35 -6.61 2.01 -4.32
N ASP A 36 -5.75 1.81 -3.33
CA ASP A 36 -5.30 2.89 -2.44
C ASP A 36 -4.27 3.81 -3.15
N ASP A 37 -3.32 3.24 -3.90
CA ASP A 37 -2.31 4.01 -4.64
C ASP A 37 -2.77 4.47 -6.04
N ASP A 38 -3.92 4.02 -6.53
CA ASP A 38 -4.39 4.35 -7.88
C ASP A 38 -5.93 4.37 -7.99
N PRO A 39 -6.64 5.16 -7.15
CA PRO A 39 -8.10 5.09 -7.05
C PRO A 39 -8.85 5.65 -8.27
N GLY A 40 -8.15 6.30 -9.22
CA GLY A 40 -8.70 6.92 -10.43
C GLY A 40 -9.64 8.13 -10.22
N THR A 41 -10.28 8.24 -9.06
CA THR A 41 -11.34 9.21 -8.74
C THR A 41 -11.01 10.11 -7.55
N ALA A 42 -9.89 9.85 -6.87
CA ALA A 42 -9.40 10.59 -5.70
C ALA A 42 -7.86 10.74 -5.77
N PRO A 43 -7.23 11.56 -4.92
CA PRO A 43 -5.79 11.57 -4.79
C PRO A 43 -5.27 10.20 -4.32
N PRO A 44 -4.21 9.65 -4.94
CA PRO A 44 -3.65 8.38 -4.53
C PRO A 44 -2.87 8.49 -3.22
N VAL A 45 -2.87 7.41 -2.43
CA VAL A 45 -2.16 7.33 -1.15
C VAL A 45 -0.84 6.58 -1.31
N SER A 46 0.25 7.15 -0.80
CA SER A 46 1.53 6.45 -0.76
C SER A 46 1.61 5.45 0.40
N PHE A 47 2.37 4.36 0.21
CA PHE A 47 2.70 3.41 1.28
C PHE A 47 3.25 4.12 2.53
N TYR A 48 4.08 5.15 2.35
CA TYR A 48 4.67 5.90 3.46
C TYR A 48 3.62 6.70 4.24
N GLN A 49 2.72 7.39 3.55
CA GLN A 49 1.63 8.13 4.19
C GLN A 49 0.67 7.18 4.90
N TYR A 50 0.21 6.13 4.20
CA TYR A 50 -0.69 5.14 4.78
C TYR A 50 -0.08 4.49 6.02
N ARG A 51 1.18 4.06 5.94
CA ARG A 51 1.89 3.45 7.06
C ARG A 51 1.99 4.42 8.24
N ALA A 52 2.34 5.68 8.00
CA ALA A 52 2.45 6.68 9.07
C ALA A 52 1.11 6.87 9.79
N GLU A 53 0.00 6.94 9.06
CA GLU A 53 -1.34 7.03 9.64
C GLU A 53 -1.75 5.76 10.40
N TRP A 54 -1.48 4.58 9.84
CA TRP A 54 -1.74 3.31 10.49
C TRP A 54 -0.93 3.15 11.79
N GLU A 55 0.34 3.56 11.79
CA GLU A 55 1.19 3.59 12.98
C GLU A 55 0.65 4.57 14.03
N ALA A 56 0.22 5.77 13.63
CA ALA A 56 -0.40 6.75 14.52
C ALA A 56 -1.71 6.26 15.17
N LYS A 57 -2.43 5.37 14.48
CA LYS A 57 -3.65 4.70 14.98
C LYS A 57 -3.35 3.50 15.90
N GLY A 58 -2.09 3.23 16.23
CA GLY A 58 -1.70 2.12 17.12
C GLY A 58 -1.54 0.78 16.41
N ARG A 59 -1.32 0.79 15.08
CA ARG A 59 -1.06 -0.42 14.29
C ARG A 59 -2.18 -1.48 14.38
N PRO A 60 -3.47 -1.11 14.24
CA PRO A 60 -4.56 -2.07 14.33
C PRO A 60 -4.42 -3.17 13.27
N TRP A 61 -4.84 -4.39 13.59
CA TRP A 61 -5.01 -5.45 12.60
C TRP A 61 -6.22 -5.14 11.73
N PHE A 62 -6.02 -5.15 10.41
CA PHE A 62 -7.12 -5.00 9.46
C PHE A 62 -8.01 -6.24 9.47
N ASP A 63 -7.42 -7.40 9.17
CA ASP A 63 -8.10 -8.67 9.29
C ASP A 63 -7.85 -9.29 10.67
N LYS A 64 -8.91 -9.32 11.48
CA LYS A 64 -8.86 -9.89 12.84
C LYS A 64 -8.88 -11.42 12.85
N SER A 65 -9.28 -12.06 11.76
CA SER A 65 -9.32 -13.53 11.66
C SER A 65 -7.94 -14.17 11.54
N VAL A 66 -6.95 -13.39 11.10
CA VAL A 66 -5.54 -13.81 10.95
C VAL A 66 -4.61 -13.17 11.99
N MET A 67 -5.18 -12.53 13.01
CA MET A 67 -4.42 -12.04 14.17
C MET A 67 -3.86 -13.24 14.91
N GLN A 68 -2.55 -13.47 14.77
CA GLN A 68 -1.84 -14.45 15.58
C GLN A 68 -1.54 -13.81 16.95
N GLU A 69 -2.06 -14.43 18.03
CA GLU A 69 -1.85 -14.04 19.43
C GLU A 69 -0.39 -14.20 19.87
#